data_AF-A0A8H8T4P1-F1
#
_entry.id   AF-A0A8H8T4P1-F1
#
_cell.length_a   1.000
_cell.length_b   1.000
_cell.length_c   1.000
_cell.angle_alpha   90.00
_cell.angle_beta   90.00
_cell.angle_gamma   90.00
#
_symmetry.space_group_name_H-M   'P 1'
#
loop_
_entity.id
_entity.type
_entity.pdbx_description
1 polymer ?
#
loop_
_entity_poly.entity_id
_entity_poly.type
_entity_poly.pdbx_seq_one_letter_code
_entity_poly.pdbx_strand_id
1 'polypeptide(L)'
;MRLGLAIVSIFIALCNSQADDLTKYVDPLIGTEGAIPGSSLGGGNMFPGVAIPFGQVKLGIDTSVLNLDQGGISSANSGYTPRGNATGFSLLHTSGTGGPDLRAKVWRCFADALAGVAGGTKINVADNRTYLTNRTNEDQRNPGGWDSKEPYYDDWYTMWDIFRCTTPFYHLVYTNRYVGMLRSIIDTWRFDGYLPDGRSGNQNGRTQGGSNADNVLADAYVKGLNKVKSINWKDAYKAVQKDAEVTPRRNIDFNAFDGGTKEGRNALPDWVSLGYITQDYSRSISKGVEYAQNDFAAYLLAKTLGSKKDAENNWKNFWNENATVDLGDAGLGVHKGFFGSKSAQGVFDASLTYEGLIWEYSFNVPHDTAALIKLMDGPAGFERRLDASFIEGFSMGAGPANTAGTALFNPGNEPSFQTPFLYNYINGKQYKTVEKTRYIVNKYYSLARSGIPGNQDAGAMATWLLWNLLGLYPVTSQPVYLLSAPFFKAVDVRIGTGDPTSASHQSKTYLRIRAPDLDANHPYVQGVKINGKPINRSFIWHDEIINGGVLEFTMGPEAVGWDSGELPPSLSTGWK
;
A
#
# COMPACT_ATOMS: atom_id res chain seq x y z
N MET A 1 -6.46 75.01 27.07
CA MET A 1 -6.09 74.29 25.84
C MET A 1 -4.58 74.12 25.80
N ARG A 2 -4.08 72.91 26.08
CA ARG A 2 -2.76 72.40 25.71
C ARG A 2 -2.74 70.90 26.00
N LEU A 3 -3.00 70.13 24.95
CA LEU A 3 -2.77 68.70 24.86
C LEU A 3 -1.24 68.47 24.84
N GLY A 4 -0.75 67.48 25.58
CA GLY A 4 0.64 67.03 25.54
C GLY A 4 0.72 65.54 25.82
N LEU A 5 0.94 64.76 24.76
CA LEU A 5 0.99 63.31 24.67
C LEU A 5 1.92 62.66 25.71
N ALA A 6 1.43 61.63 26.39
CA ALA A 6 2.27 60.59 26.99
C ALA A 6 2.51 59.49 25.93
N ILE A 7 3.77 59.33 25.51
CA ILE A 7 4.19 58.23 24.62
C ILE A 7 4.45 57.01 25.51
N VAL A 8 3.58 56.01 25.42
CA VAL A 8 3.83 54.67 25.97
C VAL A 8 4.57 53.87 24.89
N SER A 9 5.87 53.65 25.09
CA SER A 9 6.65 52.74 24.24
C SER A 9 6.38 51.30 24.63
N ILE A 10 5.57 50.59 23.83
CA ILE A 10 5.41 49.14 23.91
C ILE A 10 6.60 48.52 23.16
N PHE A 11 7.54 47.93 23.89
CA PHE A 11 8.54 47.03 23.31
C PHE A 11 7.86 45.70 22.94
N ILE A 12 7.52 45.53 21.67
CA ILE A 12 7.17 44.20 21.12
C ILE A 12 8.49 43.45 20.96
N ALA A 13 8.79 42.55 21.91
CA ALA A 13 9.81 41.54 21.71
C ALA A 13 9.34 40.59 20.59
N LEU A 14 9.82 40.83 19.37
CA LEU A 14 9.72 39.88 18.28
C LEU A 14 10.64 38.69 18.63
N CYS A 15 10.08 37.68 19.30
CA CYS A 15 10.72 36.37 19.36
C CYS A 15 10.74 35.79 17.94
N ASN A 16 11.86 35.97 17.24
CA ASN A 16 12.20 35.15 16.09
C ASN A 16 12.47 33.73 16.60
N SER A 17 11.46 32.86 16.64
CA SER A 17 11.71 31.42 16.75
C SER A 17 12.34 30.99 15.42
N GLN A 18 13.65 30.83 15.39
CA GLN A 18 14.34 30.20 14.27
C GLN A 18 13.76 28.78 14.16
N ALA A 19 13.09 28.47 13.04
CA ALA A 19 12.54 27.15 12.83
C ALA A 19 13.69 26.12 12.85
N ASP A 20 13.51 25.02 13.56
CA ASP A 20 14.49 23.94 13.57
C ASP A 20 14.73 23.46 12.13
N ASP A 21 16.00 23.39 11.73
CA ASP A 21 16.37 22.79 10.45
C ASP A 21 16.19 21.26 10.55
N LEU A 22 15.03 20.79 10.09
CA LEU A 22 14.70 19.36 10.03
C LEU A 22 15.37 18.65 8.85
N THR A 23 15.94 19.38 7.88
CA THR A 23 16.53 18.77 6.67
C THR A 23 17.78 17.96 6.98
N LYS A 24 18.48 18.27 8.08
CA LYS A 24 19.62 17.49 8.59
C LYS A 24 19.30 16.03 8.94
N TYR A 25 18.03 15.68 9.08
CA TYR A 25 17.57 14.32 9.34
C TYR A 25 17.11 13.57 8.08
N VAL A 26 17.18 14.22 6.91
CA VAL A 26 16.74 13.65 5.63
C VAL A 26 17.96 13.16 4.86
N ASP A 27 18.07 11.85 4.67
CA ASP A 27 19.03 11.23 3.75
C ASP A 27 18.29 10.71 2.50
N PRO A 28 18.42 11.37 1.32
CA PRO A 28 17.77 10.94 0.09
C PRO A 28 18.41 9.68 -0.54
N LEU A 29 19.48 9.15 0.06
CA LEU A 29 20.21 7.99 -0.45
C LEU A 29 19.75 6.66 0.17
N ILE A 30 18.87 6.69 1.19
CA ILE A 30 18.27 5.47 1.76
C ILE A 30 17.46 4.76 0.67
N GLY A 31 17.71 3.46 0.49
CA GLY A 31 17.07 2.62 -0.52
C GLY A 31 17.67 2.75 -1.93
N THR A 32 18.74 3.53 -2.13
CA THR A 32 19.39 3.68 -3.43
C THR A 32 20.38 2.55 -3.76
N GLU A 33 20.67 1.69 -2.79
CA GLU A 33 21.56 0.54 -2.92
C GLU A 33 20.79 -0.73 -2.52
N GLY A 34 21.16 -1.87 -3.09
CA GLY A 34 20.56 -3.16 -2.78
C GLY A 34 21.52 -4.12 -2.10
N ALA A 35 21.19 -5.41 -2.16
CA ALA A 35 21.97 -6.47 -1.53
C ALA A 35 23.40 -6.58 -2.08
N ILE A 36 23.64 -6.11 -3.31
CA ILE A 36 24.98 -6.07 -3.91
C ILE A 36 25.59 -4.67 -3.71
N PRO A 37 26.69 -4.52 -2.96
CA PRO A 37 27.31 -3.23 -2.72
C PRO A 37 27.63 -2.46 -4.01
N GLY A 38 27.18 -1.21 -4.05
CA GLY A 38 27.32 -0.28 -5.16
C GLY A 38 26.33 -0.50 -6.32
N SER A 39 25.37 -1.42 -6.18
CA SER A 39 24.32 -1.69 -7.16
C SER A 39 22.94 -1.46 -6.55
N SER A 40 21.95 -1.12 -7.37
CA SER A 40 20.52 -1.06 -6.99
C SER A 40 19.83 -2.43 -6.95
N LEU A 41 20.52 -3.51 -7.36
CA LEU A 41 19.97 -4.87 -7.43
C LEU A 41 19.56 -5.41 -6.05
N GLY A 42 18.30 -5.86 -5.94
CA GLY A 42 17.75 -6.41 -4.69
C GLY A 42 17.66 -5.37 -3.57
N GLY A 43 17.47 -4.09 -3.92
CA GLY A 43 17.33 -2.98 -2.99
C GLY A 43 16.05 -2.19 -3.18
N GLY A 44 16.00 -1.02 -2.54
CA GLY A 44 14.87 -0.10 -2.60
C GLY A 44 14.47 0.37 -4.00
N ASN A 45 15.37 0.29 -4.99
CA ASN A 45 15.19 0.92 -6.30
C ASN A 45 14.74 2.39 -6.13
N MET A 46 15.44 3.15 -5.29
CA MET A 46 15.20 4.57 -5.11
C MET A 46 16.10 5.41 -6.00
N PHE A 47 15.64 6.60 -6.38
CA PHE A 47 16.49 7.64 -6.95
C PHE A 47 16.61 8.81 -5.97
N PRO A 48 17.81 9.39 -5.80
CA PRO A 48 18.00 10.58 -5.00
C PRO A 48 17.54 11.80 -5.80
N GLY A 49 16.28 12.16 -5.65
CA GLY A 49 15.67 13.24 -6.42
C GLY A 49 14.46 13.88 -5.76
N VAL A 50 14.00 14.96 -6.38
CA VAL A 50 12.81 15.68 -5.95
C VAL A 50 11.59 14.99 -6.54
N ALA A 51 10.76 14.42 -5.68
CA ALA A 51 9.52 13.75 -6.05
C ALA A 51 8.36 14.32 -5.25
N ILE A 52 7.20 14.39 -5.90
CA ILE A 52 5.92 14.46 -5.21
C ILE A 52 5.21 13.13 -5.44
N PRO A 53 4.78 12.41 -4.38
CA PRO A 53 4.02 11.18 -4.53
C PRO A 53 2.76 11.38 -5.39
N PHE A 54 2.49 10.48 -6.35
CA PHE A 54 1.36 10.57 -7.29
C PHE A 54 1.37 11.84 -8.18
N GLY A 55 2.52 12.53 -8.25
CA GLY A 55 2.77 13.62 -9.17
C GLY A 55 3.55 13.12 -10.39
N GLN A 56 3.44 13.85 -11.50
CA GLN A 56 4.18 13.49 -12.71
C GLN A 56 5.67 13.83 -12.59
N VAL A 57 6.06 14.93 -11.93
CA VAL A 57 7.47 15.36 -11.87
C VAL A 57 8.22 14.63 -10.75
N LYS A 58 9.28 13.94 -11.17
CA LYS A 58 10.22 13.17 -10.35
C LYS A 58 11.62 13.41 -10.89
N LEU A 59 12.19 14.57 -10.57
CA LEU A 59 13.47 15.03 -11.12
C LEU A 59 14.62 14.38 -10.34
N GLY A 60 15.56 13.76 -11.05
CA GLY A 60 16.71 13.09 -10.46
C GLY A 60 17.87 12.96 -11.44
N ILE A 61 19.03 12.60 -10.89
CA ILE A 61 20.21 12.25 -11.70
C ILE A 61 20.03 10.86 -12.31
N ASP A 62 20.38 10.75 -13.59
CA ASP A 62 20.50 9.48 -14.27
C ASP A 62 21.92 8.95 -14.15
N THR A 63 22.02 7.67 -13.83
CA THR A 63 23.28 6.96 -13.81
C THR A 63 23.16 5.66 -14.59
N SER A 64 24.26 5.25 -15.22
CA SER A 64 24.36 3.97 -15.91
C SER A 64 25.69 3.30 -15.58
N VAL A 65 25.67 1.99 -15.35
CA VAL A 65 26.88 1.18 -15.29
C VAL A 65 26.94 0.34 -16.56
N LEU A 66 27.89 0.65 -17.43
CA LEU A 66 28.34 -0.28 -18.46
C LEU A 66 29.50 -1.07 -17.86
N ASN A 67 29.40 -2.41 -17.84
CA ASN A 67 30.44 -3.34 -17.38
C ASN A 67 30.69 -3.34 -15.85
N LEU A 68 29.81 -3.96 -15.06
CA LEU A 68 30.23 -4.46 -13.75
C LEU A 68 31.27 -5.58 -13.94
N ASP A 69 32.24 -5.68 -13.02
CA ASP A 69 33.32 -6.69 -13.03
C ASP A 69 32.81 -8.16 -13.01
N GLN A 70 31.49 -8.35 -12.87
CA GLN A 70 30.78 -9.64 -12.90
C GLN A 70 29.81 -9.78 -14.10
N GLY A 71 29.92 -8.96 -15.13
CA GLY A 71 29.20 -9.14 -16.41
C GLY A 71 27.69 -8.84 -16.40
N GLY A 72 27.14 -8.36 -15.28
CA GLY A 72 25.73 -7.95 -15.20
C GLY A 72 25.51 -6.48 -15.57
N ILE A 73 24.45 -6.18 -16.31
CA ILE A 73 23.88 -4.82 -16.40
C ILE A 73 23.35 -4.49 -15.00
N SER A 74 23.89 -3.46 -14.33
CA SER A 74 23.26 -2.93 -13.12
C SER A 74 21.88 -2.38 -13.52
N SER A 75 20.82 -3.01 -13.05
CA SER A 75 19.44 -2.57 -13.29
C SER A 75 19.18 -1.30 -12.50
N ALA A 76 19.59 -0.16 -13.04
CA ALA A 76 19.31 1.15 -12.45
C ALA A 76 17.84 1.52 -12.65
N ASN A 77 16.86 0.62 -12.43
CA ASN A 77 15.46 0.71 -12.88
C ASN A 77 14.81 2.08 -12.60
N SER A 78 15.15 2.69 -11.48
CA SER A 78 14.57 3.94 -11.01
C SER A 78 15.32 5.21 -11.37
N GLY A 79 16.41 5.14 -12.14
CA GLY A 79 17.23 6.31 -12.48
C GLY A 79 18.69 6.12 -12.10
N TYR A 80 18.89 5.41 -11.00
CA TYR A 80 20.06 5.60 -10.17
C TYR A 80 20.66 4.27 -9.71
N THR A 81 21.98 4.22 -9.70
CA THR A 81 22.79 3.16 -9.11
C THR A 81 24.09 3.80 -8.58
N PRO A 82 24.53 3.50 -7.34
CA PRO A 82 25.61 4.24 -6.69
C PRO A 82 26.97 4.21 -7.40
N ARG A 83 27.30 3.11 -8.10
CA ARG A 83 28.54 2.96 -8.90
C ARG A 83 28.41 3.43 -10.35
N GLY A 84 27.23 3.91 -10.75
CA GLY A 84 26.97 4.34 -12.13
C GLY A 84 27.69 5.64 -12.49
N ASN A 85 28.11 5.74 -13.74
CA ASN A 85 28.52 7.02 -14.30
C ASN A 85 27.27 7.88 -14.48
N ALA A 86 27.35 9.15 -14.09
CA ALA A 86 26.30 10.11 -14.39
C ALA A 86 26.11 10.22 -15.91
N THR A 87 24.90 9.97 -16.38
CA THR A 87 24.55 10.01 -17.81
C THR A 87 23.61 11.15 -18.16
N GLY A 88 22.95 11.77 -17.17
CA GLY A 88 22.03 12.89 -17.40
C GLY A 88 21.19 13.26 -16.20
N PHE A 89 20.13 14.02 -16.45
CA PHE A 89 19.06 14.31 -15.51
C PHE A 89 17.72 14.14 -16.21
N SER A 90 16.84 13.32 -15.64
CA SER A 90 15.50 13.08 -16.15
C SER A 90 14.46 13.71 -15.23
N LEU A 91 13.41 14.28 -15.83
CA LEU A 91 12.28 14.88 -15.10
C LEU A 91 11.31 13.84 -14.54
N LEU A 92 11.43 12.58 -14.97
CA LEU A 92 10.54 11.48 -14.67
C LEU A 92 11.37 10.26 -14.25
N HIS A 93 10.97 9.65 -13.15
CA HIS A 93 11.54 8.41 -12.64
C HIS A 93 10.41 7.57 -12.05
N THR A 94 10.52 6.24 -12.07
CA THR A 94 9.60 5.40 -11.31
C THR A 94 10.29 5.00 -10.01
N SER A 95 9.65 5.27 -8.87
CA SER A 95 10.25 5.00 -7.57
C SER A 95 9.93 3.58 -7.17
N GLY A 96 10.95 2.76 -6.92
CA GLY A 96 10.81 1.48 -6.27
C GLY A 96 10.60 0.28 -7.17
N THR A 97 10.55 0.42 -8.50
CA THR A 97 10.13 -0.72 -9.36
C THR A 97 11.28 -1.66 -9.72
N GLY A 98 11.10 -2.96 -9.50
CA GLY A 98 12.02 -4.01 -9.99
C GLY A 98 11.96 -4.26 -11.51
N GLY A 99 10.98 -3.67 -12.21
CA GLY A 99 10.78 -3.77 -13.65
C GLY A 99 11.63 -2.79 -14.49
N PRO A 100 11.57 -2.90 -15.84
CA PRO A 100 12.38 -2.09 -16.74
C PRO A 100 12.08 -0.59 -16.61
N ASP A 101 13.13 0.20 -16.82
CA ASP A 101 13.09 1.65 -16.79
C ASP A 101 12.07 2.25 -17.80
N LEU A 102 11.19 3.13 -17.30
CA LEU A 102 10.17 3.84 -18.10
C LEU A 102 10.61 5.23 -18.58
N ARG A 103 11.84 5.69 -18.28
CA ARG A 103 12.38 7.02 -18.62
C ARG A 103 12.17 7.47 -20.07
N ALA A 104 12.16 6.53 -21.03
CA ALA A 104 12.13 6.84 -22.46
C ALA A 104 10.72 6.99 -23.08
N LYS A 105 9.66 6.40 -22.51
CA LYS A 105 8.34 6.36 -23.19
C LYS A 105 7.48 7.61 -22.98
N VAL A 106 7.77 8.42 -21.96
CA VAL A 106 6.89 9.53 -21.53
C VAL A 106 7.29 10.89 -22.13
N TRP A 107 8.42 10.96 -22.84
CA TRP A 107 8.87 12.18 -23.53
C TRP A 107 7.82 12.80 -24.49
N ARG A 108 6.95 11.97 -25.08
CA ARG A 108 5.94 12.42 -26.04
C ARG A 108 4.80 13.23 -25.40
N CYS A 109 4.36 12.86 -24.20
CA CYS A 109 3.31 13.59 -23.49
C CYS A 109 3.77 14.98 -23.03
N PHE A 110 5.06 15.13 -22.73
CA PHE A 110 5.62 16.39 -22.26
C PHE A 110 5.94 17.37 -23.41
N ALA A 111 6.37 16.85 -24.57
CA ALA A 111 6.55 17.67 -25.77
C ALA A 111 5.22 18.33 -26.19
N ASP A 112 4.10 17.60 -26.10
CA ASP A 112 2.77 18.14 -26.41
C ASP A 112 2.28 19.13 -25.33
N ALA A 113 2.56 18.86 -24.05
CA ALA A 113 2.26 19.78 -22.95
C ALA A 113 3.07 21.09 -23.02
N LEU A 114 4.33 21.04 -23.47
CA LEU A 114 5.19 22.20 -23.74
C LEU A 114 4.85 22.91 -25.05
N ALA A 115 4.39 22.19 -26.07
CA ALA A 115 3.96 22.78 -27.34
C ALA A 115 2.75 23.72 -27.16
N GLY A 116 1.88 23.44 -26.18
CA GLY A 116 0.80 24.35 -25.76
C GLY A 116 1.28 25.63 -25.03
N VAL A 117 2.54 25.69 -24.60
CA VAL A 117 3.14 26.82 -23.85
C VAL A 117 3.72 27.89 -24.78
N ALA A 118 3.84 27.59 -26.07
CA ALA A 118 4.25 28.56 -27.10
C ALA A 118 3.29 29.77 -27.21
N GLY A 119 2.13 29.75 -26.54
CA GLY A 119 1.16 30.84 -26.45
C GLY A 119 1.42 31.91 -25.37
N GLY A 120 2.56 31.91 -24.69
CA GLY A 120 3.00 33.06 -23.86
C GLY A 120 2.77 32.97 -22.34
N THR A 121 2.41 31.81 -21.81
CA THR A 121 2.27 31.61 -20.36
C THR A 121 3.63 31.29 -19.72
N LYS A 122 4.11 32.11 -18.78
CA LYS A 122 5.34 31.83 -18.02
C LYS A 122 5.10 30.66 -17.05
N ILE A 123 5.48 29.45 -17.44
CA ILE A 123 5.49 28.28 -16.55
C ILE A 123 6.84 28.21 -15.84
N ASN A 124 6.82 28.24 -14.50
CA ASN A 124 8.00 27.97 -13.70
C ASN A 124 8.15 26.44 -13.53
N VAL A 125 8.99 25.83 -14.36
CA VAL A 125 9.31 24.38 -14.33
C VAL A 125 9.97 23.92 -13.03
N ALA A 126 10.54 24.85 -12.24
CA ALA A 126 11.11 24.56 -10.92
C ALA A 126 10.11 24.78 -9.76
N ASP A 127 8.91 25.30 -10.03
CA ASP A 127 7.84 25.39 -9.04
C ASP A 127 6.94 24.15 -9.13
N ASN A 128 7.17 23.22 -8.21
CA ASN A 128 6.40 21.97 -8.10
C ASN A 128 4.95 22.19 -7.60
N ARG A 129 4.55 23.43 -7.28
CA ARG A 129 3.14 23.80 -7.04
C ARG A 129 2.39 24.16 -8.32
N THR A 130 3.08 24.38 -9.44
CA THR A 130 2.47 24.70 -10.75
C THR A 130 1.64 23.53 -11.31
N TYR A 131 1.92 22.30 -10.88
CA TYR A 131 1.13 21.11 -11.19
C TYR A 131 0.03 20.82 -10.15
N LEU A 132 -0.07 21.64 -9.09
CA LEU A 132 -1.06 21.52 -8.01
C LEU A 132 -2.28 22.44 -8.19
N THR A 133 -2.44 23.09 -9.35
CA THR A 133 -3.52 24.05 -9.55
C THR A 133 -4.80 23.39 -10.04
N ASN A 134 -5.92 23.73 -9.40
CA ASN A 134 -7.26 23.56 -9.94
C ASN A 134 -7.37 24.42 -11.23
N ARG A 135 -7.05 23.84 -12.39
CA ARG A 135 -7.13 24.51 -13.69
C ARG A 135 -8.60 24.69 -14.07
N THR A 136 -9.23 25.68 -13.45
CA THR A 136 -10.58 26.17 -13.75
C THR A 136 -10.57 27.25 -14.82
N ASN A 137 -9.54 27.28 -15.67
CA ASN A 137 -9.58 28.07 -16.91
C ASN A 137 -10.23 27.18 -17.97
N GLU A 138 -11.27 27.71 -18.61
CA GLU A 138 -12.22 27.00 -19.48
C GLU A 138 -11.59 26.33 -20.73
N ASP A 139 -10.28 26.49 -20.95
CA ASP A 139 -9.55 26.01 -22.14
C ASP A 139 -8.36 25.07 -21.84
N GLN A 140 -8.20 24.56 -20.61
CA GLN A 140 -7.02 23.73 -20.27
C GLN A 140 -7.36 22.24 -20.13
N ARG A 141 -6.98 21.45 -21.15
CA ARG A 141 -6.90 19.99 -21.07
C ARG A 141 -6.09 19.58 -19.84
N ASN A 142 -6.55 18.56 -19.10
CA ASN A 142 -5.74 18.01 -18.04
C ASN A 142 -4.45 17.38 -18.62
N PRO A 143 -3.39 17.16 -17.82
CA PRO A 143 -2.17 16.51 -18.31
C PRO A 143 -2.39 15.09 -18.85
N GLY A 144 -3.57 14.52 -18.63
CA GLY A 144 -4.05 13.26 -19.20
C GLY A 144 -4.35 13.30 -20.70
N GLY A 145 -4.59 14.49 -21.25
CA GLY A 145 -4.94 14.68 -22.65
C GLY A 145 -6.46 14.68 -22.91
N TRP A 146 -7.29 14.70 -21.86
CA TRP A 146 -8.75 14.80 -21.98
C TRP A 146 -9.32 16.03 -21.24
N ASP A 147 -10.51 16.47 -21.66
CA ASP A 147 -11.21 17.59 -21.02
C ASP A 147 -11.97 17.09 -19.79
N SER A 148 -11.51 17.51 -18.61
CA SER A 148 -12.18 17.24 -17.34
C SER A 148 -11.86 18.33 -16.31
N LYS A 149 -12.82 18.61 -15.43
CA LYS A 149 -12.68 19.51 -14.28
C LYS A 149 -12.21 18.77 -13.01
N GLU A 150 -12.00 17.47 -13.10
CA GLU A 150 -11.47 16.68 -11.99
C GLU A 150 -9.97 16.99 -11.79
N PRO A 151 -9.46 16.92 -10.55
CA PRO A 151 -8.03 16.98 -10.32
C PRO A 151 -7.34 15.79 -10.99
N TYR A 152 -6.11 16.00 -11.44
CA TYR A 152 -5.36 14.97 -12.14
C TYR A 152 -4.17 14.49 -11.30
N TYR A 153 -4.13 13.19 -11.06
CA TYR A 153 -3.07 12.44 -10.40
C TYR A 153 -2.73 11.22 -11.26
N ASP A 154 -1.46 10.88 -11.35
CA ASP A 154 -0.94 9.75 -12.13
C ASP A 154 0.07 8.96 -11.28
N ASP A 155 0.88 8.12 -11.91
CA ASP A 155 1.92 7.33 -11.23
C ASP A 155 1.33 6.29 -10.26
N TRP A 156 0.22 5.71 -10.68
CA TRP A 156 -0.42 4.52 -10.14
C TRP A 156 0.27 3.24 -10.63
N TYR A 157 1.59 3.24 -10.85
CA TYR A 157 2.27 2.08 -11.48
C TYR A 157 2.23 0.84 -10.59
N THR A 158 2.17 1.06 -9.28
CA THR A 158 2.23 0.06 -8.22
C THR A 158 0.93 0.05 -7.43
N MET A 159 -0.25 0.17 -8.08
CA MET A 159 -1.54 0.14 -7.36
C MET A 159 -1.69 -1.14 -6.54
N TRP A 160 -1.22 -2.26 -7.09
CA TRP A 160 -1.08 -3.54 -6.39
C TRP A 160 -0.33 -3.34 -5.06
N ASP A 161 0.75 -2.61 -5.04
CA ASP A 161 1.56 -2.43 -3.84
C ASP A 161 0.91 -1.46 -2.84
N ILE A 162 0.52 -0.28 -3.33
CA ILE A 162 0.08 0.84 -2.48
C ILE A 162 -1.31 0.64 -1.87
N PHE A 163 -2.19 -0.20 -2.46
CA PHE A 163 -3.54 -0.41 -1.89
C PHE A 163 -3.49 -1.04 -0.50
N ARG A 164 -2.43 -1.80 -0.22
CA ARG A 164 -2.28 -2.58 1.02
C ARG A 164 -2.11 -1.69 2.25
N CYS A 165 -1.30 -0.63 2.15
CA CYS A 165 -0.96 0.19 3.31
C CYS A 165 -0.70 1.67 3.00
N THR A 166 -0.27 2.03 1.78
CA THR A 166 0.00 3.41 1.40
C THR A 166 -1.27 4.23 1.22
N THR A 167 -2.25 3.75 0.45
CA THR A 167 -3.49 4.51 0.24
C THR A 167 -4.33 4.66 1.53
N PRO A 168 -4.41 3.66 2.45
CA PRO A 168 -5.00 3.89 3.77
C PRO A 168 -4.22 4.90 4.62
N PHE A 169 -2.89 4.99 4.47
CA PHE A 169 -2.09 6.00 5.18
C PHE A 169 -2.43 7.40 4.65
N TYR A 170 -2.50 7.57 3.33
CA TYR A 170 -2.90 8.84 2.69
C TYR A 170 -4.32 9.24 3.07
N HIS A 171 -5.24 8.28 3.19
CA HIS A 171 -6.57 8.54 3.73
C HIS A 171 -6.46 9.20 5.10
N LEU A 172 -5.68 8.63 6.02
CA LEU A 172 -5.59 9.13 7.40
C LEU A 172 -4.85 10.47 7.53
N VAL A 173 -3.69 10.64 6.88
CA VAL A 173 -2.81 11.82 7.11
C VAL A 173 -2.87 12.90 6.03
N TYR A 174 -3.38 12.58 4.84
CA TYR A 174 -3.46 13.47 3.68
C TYR A 174 -4.85 13.47 3.03
N THR A 175 -5.91 13.40 3.83
CA THR A 175 -7.30 13.18 3.37
C THR A 175 -7.73 14.09 2.21
N ASN A 176 -7.42 15.39 2.23
CA ASN A 176 -7.78 16.31 1.14
C ASN A 176 -7.15 15.92 -0.20
N ARG A 177 -5.86 15.56 -0.17
CA ARG A 177 -5.14 15.09 -1.34
C ARG A 177 -5.72 13.76 -1.81
N TYR A 178 -6.01 12.87 -0.86
CA TYR A 178 -6.60 11.57 -1.13
C TYR A 178 -7.99 11.68 -1.78
N VAL A 179 -8.85 12.62 -1.36
CA VAL A 179 -10.13 12.90 -2.03
C VAL A 179 -9.90 13.31 -3.50
N GLY A 180 -8.88 14.12 -3.78
CA GLY A 180 -8.49 14.46 -5.15
C GLY A 180 -8.01 13.24 -5.94
N MET A 181 -7.21 12.37 -5.32
CA MET A 181 -6.74 11.12 -5.91
C MET A 181 -7.90 10.20 -6.30
N LEU A 182 -8.89 10.01 -5.41
CA LEU A 182 -10.09 9.21 -5.66
C LEU A 182 -10.90 9.76 -6.85
N ARG A 183 -11.06 11.08 -6.92
CA ARG A 183 -11.73 11.73 -8.06
C ARG A 183 -10.96 11.52 -9.35
N SER A 184 -9.63 11.57 -9.31
CA SER A 184 -8.78 11.33 -10.48
C SER A 184 -8.87 9.90 -11.00
N ILE A 185 -8.84 8.88 -10.14
CA ILE A 185 -8.93 7.48 -10.61
C ILE A 185 -10.32 7.17 -11.21
N ILE A 186 -11.38 7.77 -10.67
CA ILE A 186 -12.74 7.68 -11.25
C ILE A 186 -12.75 8.38 -12.62
N ASP A 187 -12.09 9.53 -12.75
CA ASP A 187 -12.02 10.26 -14.01
C ASP A 187 -11.19 9.53 -15.08
N THR A 188 -10.10 8.87 -14.67
CA THR A 188 -9.35 7.95 -15.54
C THR A 188 -10.25 6.86 -16.08
N TRP A 189 -11.10 6.24 -15.25
CA TRP A 189 -12.09 5.27 -15.73
C TRP A 189 -13.09 5.86 -16.73
N ARG A 190 -13.57 7.09 -16.52
CA ARG A 190 -14.51 7.73 -17.48
C ARG A 190 -13.90 7.87 -18.87
N PHE A 191 -12.59 8.11 -18.95
CA PHE A 191 -11.89 8.34 -20.20
C PHE A 191 -11.33 7.05 -20.82
N ASP A 192 -10.59 6.25 -20.04
CA ASP A 192 -9.91 5.05 -20.50
C ASP A 192 -10.79 3.79 -20.44
N GLY A 193 -11.90 3.84 -19.70
CA GLY A 193 -12.89 2.75 -19.59
C GLY A 193 -12.61 1.71 -18.51
N TYR A 194 -11.46 1.78 -17.84
CA TYR A 194 -11.03 0.91 -16.73
C TYR A 194 -10.35 1.75 -15.63
N LEU A 195 -10.41 1.28 -14.38
CA LEU A 195 -9.64 1.92 -13.31
C LEU A 195 -8.13 1.67 -13.49
N PRO A 196 -7.25 2.58 -13.03
CA PRO A 196 -5.82 2.38 -13.10
C PRO A 196 -5.36 1.33 -12.08
N ASP A 197 -4.45 0.45 -12.50
CA ASP A 197 -3.77 -0.50 -11.60
C ASP A 197 -2.24 -0.47 -11.82
N GLY A 198 -1.77 -0.61 -13.05
CA GLY A 198 -0.34 -0.47 -13.41
C GLY A 198 -0.05 0.80 -14.21
N ARG A 199 -0.61 1.97 -13.87
CA ARG A 199 -0.59 3.16 -14.74
C ARG A 199 0.50 4.17 -14.37
N SER A 200 1.29 4.64 -15.35
CA SER A 200 2.15 5.81 -15.18
C SER A 200 2.41 6.52 -16.50
N GLY A 201 2.53 7.85 -16.47
CA GLY A 201 2.77 8.68 -17.64
C GLY A 201 1.67 8.58 -18.69
N ASN A 202 0.39 8.52 -18.25
CA ASN A 202 -0.78 8.26 -19.09
C ASN A 202 -0.75 6.97 -19.90
N GLN A 203 -0.02 5.97 -19.43
CA GLN A 203 0.05 4.67 -20.08
C GLN A 203 -0.20 3.58 -19.06
N ASN A 204 -1.00 2.60 -19.45
CA ASN A 204 -1.24 1.41 -18.67
C ASN A 204 -0.11 0.39 -18.93
N GLY A 205 0.64 0.11 -17.86
CA GLY A 205 1.57 -1.00 -17.71
C GLY A 205 0.84 -2.29 -17.38
N ARG A 206 1.55 -3.30 -16.87
CA ARG A 206 0.98 -4.62 -16.60
C ARG A 206 0.19 -4.61 -15.27
N THR A 207 -1.04 -5.12 -15.28
CA THR A 207 -1.77 -5.48 -14.04
C THR A 207 -1.06 -6.66 -13.38
N GLN A 208 -0.72 -6.56 -12.09
CA GLN A 208 0.11 -7.57 -11.40
C GLN A 208 -0.72 -8.77 -10.92
N GLY A 209 -1.87 -8.51 -10.28
CA GLY A 209 -2.79 -9.54 -9.78
C GLY A 209 -4.24 -9.17 -10.05
N GLY A 210 -4.82 -8.37 -9.17
CA GLY A 210 -6.20 -7.88 -9.20
C GLY A 210 -6.45 -6.56 -9.94
N SER A 211 -7.64 -6.00 -9.73
CA SER A 211 -8.01 -4.61 -10.07
C SER A 211 -8.05 -3.77 -8.78
N ASN A 212 -6.89 -3.32 -8.30
CA ASN A 212 -6.76 -2.92 -6.89
C ASN A 212 -7.27 -1.52 -6.56
N ALA A 213 -7.54 -0.69 -7.57
CA ALA A 213 -8.30 0.54 -7.39
C ALA A 213 -9.71 0.28 -6.82
N ASP A 214 -10.28 -0.92 -7.04
CA ASP A 214 -11.53 -1.37 -6.41
C ASP A 214 -11.42 -1.30 -4.88
N ASN A 215 -10.33 -1.85 -4.35
CA ASN A 215 -10.05 -1.88 -2.91
C ASN A 215 -9.87 -0.47 -2.36
N VAL A 216 -9.19 0.41 -3.09
CA VAL A 216 -8.96 1.81 -2.69
C VAL A 216 -10.28 2.59 -2.59
N LEU A 217 -11.17 2.44 -3.58
CA LEU A 217 -12.48 3.08 -3.58
C LEU A 217 -13.38 2.55 -2.46
N ALA A 218 -13.42 1.23 -2.26
CA ALA A 218 -14.20 0.64 -1.18
C ALA A 218 -13.67 1.03 0.21
N ASP A 219 -12.35 1.02 0.42
CA ASP A 219 -11.72 1.45 1.66
C ASP A 219 -12.06 2.89 2.02
N ALA A 220 -11.94 3.79 1.05
CA ALA A 220 -12.33 5.19 1.20
C ALA A 220 -13.80 5.32 1.61
N TYR A 221 -14.68 4.56 0.95
CA TYR A 221 -16.11 4.61 1.19
C TYR A 221 -16.48 4.18 2.61
N VAL A 222 -15.99 3.00 3.05
CA VAL A 222 -16.33 2.43 4.36
C VAL A 222 -15.67 3.16 5.53
N LYS A 223 -14.60 3.90 5.27
CA LYS A 223 -13.93 4.79 6.25
C LYS A 223 -14.45 6.24 6.17
N GLY A 224 -15.70 6.42 5.77
CA GLY A 224 -16.43 7.67 5.98
C GLY A 224 -16.37 8.70 4.84
N LEU A 225 -15.60 8.47 3.76
CA LEU A 225 -15.61 9.38 2.61
C LEU A 225 -16.88 9.26 1.75
N ASN A 226 -17.75 8.29 2.05
CA ASN A 226 -19.11 8.22 1.51
C ASN A 226 -19.92 9.52 1.73
N LYS A 227 -19.57 10.31 2.76
CA LYS A 227 -20.20 11.61 3.07
C LYS A 227 -19.66 12.77 2.23
N VAL A 228 -18.53 12.58 1.54
CA VAL A 228 -17.87 13.62 0.74
C VAL A 228 -18.54 13.75 -0.62
N LYS A 229 -19.34 14.82 -0.79
CA LYS A 229 -20.18 15.05 -1.98
C LYS A 229 -19.41 15.28 -3.27
N SER A 230 -18.14 15.68 -3.20
CA SER A 230 -17.31 15.87 -4.40
C SER A 230 -16.85 14.57 -5.04
N ILE A 231 -17.03 13.42 -4.38
CA ILE A 231 -16.73 12.11 -4.95
C ILE A 231 -18.00 11.54 -5.57
N ASN A 232 -17.97 11.23 -6.87
CA ASN A 232 -19.10 10.59 -7.53
C ASN A 232 -19.09 9.07 -7.27
N TRP A 233 -19.72 8.67 -6.17
CA TRP A 233 -19.80 7.26 -5.77
C TRP A 233 -20.61 6.36 -6.71
N LYS A 234 -21.53 6.93 -7.50
CA LYS A 234 -22.24 6.17 -8.53
C LYS A 234 -21.30 5.78 -9.66
N ASP A 235 -20.46 6.71 -10.10
CA ASP A 235 -19.42 6.43 -11.11
C ASP A 235 -18.36 5.49 -10.55
N ALA A 236 -17.93 5.70 -9.30
CA ALA A 236 -17.01 4.77 -8.62
C ALA A 236 -17.53 3.33 -8.64
N TYR A 237 -18.80 3.10 -8.31
CA TYR A 237 -19.37 1.76 -8.35
C TYR A 237 -19.48 1.20 -9.77
N LYS A 238 -19.86 2.02 -10.77
CA LYS A 238 -19.86 1.59 -12.17
C LYS A 238 -18.45 1.21 -12.65
N ALA A 239 -17.42 1.90 -12.18
CA ALA A 239 -16.03 1.59 -12.48
C ALA A 239 -15.60 0.24 -11.90
N VAL A 240 -15.86 0.03 -10.60
CA VAL A 240 -15.59 -1.25 -9.93
C VAL A 240 -16.40 -2.39 -10.56
N GLN A 241 -17.66 -2.12 -10.94
CA GLN A 241 -18.50 -3.09 -11.63
C GLN A 241 -17.92 -3.46 -13.00
N LYS A 242 -17.44 -2.47 -13.76
CA LYS A 242 -16.80 -2.67 -15.06
C LYS A 242 -15.57 -3.57 -14.95
N ASP A 243 -14.71 -3.33 -13.94
CA ASP A 243 -13.52 -4.14 -13.68
C ASP A 243 -13.87 -5.57 -13.27
N ALA A 244 -14.99 -5.78 -12.56
CA ALA A 244 -15.45 -7.09 -12.10
C ALA A 244 -16.22 -7.89 -13.16
N GLU A 245 -16.81 -7.26 -14.17
CA GLU A 245 -17.77 -7.91 -15.07
C GLU A 245 -17.36 -7.91 -16.55
N VAL A 246 -16.39 -7.07 -16.96
CA VAL A 246 -16.02 -6.96 -18.38
C VAL A 246 -14.55 -7.24 -18.62
N THR A 247 -14.30 -8.41 -19.22
CA THR A 247 -12.96 -8.85 -19.64
C THR A 247 -12.27 -7.78 -20.50
N PRO A 248 -11.04 -7.36 -20.13
CA PRO A 248 -10.27 -6.39 -20.89
C PRO A 248 -9.88 -6.94 -22.26
N ARG A 249 -9.67 -6.03 -23.22
CA ARG A 249 -9.23 -6.42 -24.57
C ARG A 249 -7.82 -7.01 -24.52
N ARG A 250 -7.62 -8.14 -25.21
CA ARG A 250 -6.30 -8.76 -25.36
C ARG A 250 -5.27 -7.79 -25.96
N ASN A 251 -4.09 -7.73 -25.36
CA ASN A 251 -2.92 -7.02 -25.89
C ASN A 251 -1.74 -7.97 -26.09
N ILE A 252 -0.68 -7.48 -26.73
CA ILE A 252 0.59 -8.20 -26.82
C ILE A 252 1.38 -7.93 -25.55
N ASP A 253 1.75 -9.00 -24.85
CA ASP A 253 2.62 -8.99 -23.69
C ASP A 253 3.47 -10.26 -23.70
N PHE A 254 4.78 -10.10 -23.90
CA PHE A 254 5.69 -11.23 -24.05
C PHE A 254 5.95 -12.00 -22.75
N ASN A 255 5.54 -11.46 -21.60
CA ASN A 255 5.66 -12.15 -20.32
C ASN A 255 4.33 -12.77 -19.87
N ALA A 256 3.22 -12.51 -20.57
CA ALA A 256 1.88 -12.94 -20.20
C ALA A 256 0.95 -12.92 -21.42
N PHE A 257 0.92 -14.03 -22.18
CA PHE A 257 0.14 -14.14 -23.42
C PHE A 257 -1.34 -14.47 -23.21
N ASP A 258 -1.76 -14.58 -21.94
CA ASP A 258 -3.02 -15.13 -21.43
C ASP A 258 -4.19 -14.13 -21.43
N GLY A 259 -4.05 -12.91 -21.94
CA GLY A 259 -5.20 -12.00 -22.09
C GLY A 259 -4.87 -10.53 -22.19
N GLY A 260 -5.83 -9.68 -21.80
CA GLY A 260 -5.63 -8.25 -21.61
C GLY A 260 -4.89 -7.99 -20.31
N THR A 261 -3.61 -7.67 -20.35
CA THR A 261 -2.74 -7.55 -19.17
C THR A 261 -2.53 -6.12 -18.73
N LYS A 262 -3.23 -5.14 -19.31
CA LYS A 262 -3.02 -3.72 -19.02
C LYS A 262 -4.07 -3.06 -18.15
N GLU A 263 -5.25 -3.65 -18.09
CA GLU A 263 -6.45 -3.07 -17.50
C GLU A 263 -7.32 -4.18 -16.94
N GLY A 264 -8.11 -3.88 -15.91
CA GLY A 264 -9.11 -4.78 -15.37
C GLY A 264 -8.61 -6.20 -15.07
N ARG A 265 -9.52 -7.17 -15.15
CA ARG A 265 -9.29 -8.55 -14.75
C ARG A 265 -9.23 -9.48 -15.97
N ASN A 266 -8.02 -9.91 -16.36
CA ASN A 266 -7.83 -10.70 -17.58
C ASN A 266 -8.43 -12.11 -17.51
N ALA A 267 -8.46 -12.71 -16.32
CA ALA A 267 -8.93 -14.07 -16.07
C ALA A 267 -10.43 -14.15 -15.72
N LEU A 268 -11.19 -13.08 -16.00
CA LEU A 268 -12.64 -13.04 -15.80
C LEU A 268 -13.41 -14.18 -16.47
N PRO A 269 -13.07 -14.65 -17.68
CA PRO A 269 -13.80 -15.76 -18.28
C PRO A 269 -13.86 -16.99 -17.39
N ASP A 270 -12.74 -17.37 -16.77
CA ASP A 270 -12.69 -18.49 -15.83
C ASP A 270 -13.35 -18.11 -14.49
N TRP A 271 -13.00 -16.94 -13.95
CA TRP A 271 -13.50 -16.49 -12.65
C TRP A 271 -15.03 -16.50 -12.58
N VAL A 272 -15.69 -15.96 -13.62
CA VAL A 272 -17.16 -15.87 -13.69
C VAL A 272 -17.80 -17.21 -14.05
N SER A 273 -17.22 -17.99 -14.96
CA SER A 273 -17.86 -19.22 -15.45
C SER A 273 -17.60 -20.45 -14.57
N LEU A 274 -16.42 -20.53 -13.94
CA LEU A 274 -15.98 -21.67 -13.14
C LEU A 274 -15.98 -21.38 -11.63
N GLY A 275 -15.96 -20.10 -11.24
CA GLY A 275 -15.77 -19.69 -9.84
C GLY A 275 -14.33 -19.89 -9.35
N TYR A 276 -13.40 -20.15 -10.25
CA TYR A 276 -11.95 -20.20 -10.02
C TYR A 276 -11.19 -19.92 -11.32
N ILE A 277 -9.87 -19.78 -11.28
CA ILE A 277 -9.00 -19.46 -12.42
C ILE A 277 -8.14 -20.67 -12.73
N THR A 278 -8.14 -21.08 -13.99
CA THR A 278 -7.34 -22.22 -14.43
C THR A 278 -5.88 -21.85 -14.69
N GLN A 279 -5.05 -22.84 -15.00
CA GLN A 279 -3.66 -22.62 -15.40
C GLN A 279 -3.49 -21.99 -16.79
N ASP A 280 -4.55 -21.91 -17.59
CA ASP A 280 -4.51 -21.22 -18.87
C ASP A 280 -4.21 -19.72 -18.70
N TYR A 281 -4.44 -19.21 -17.48
CA TYR A 281 -4.04 -17.87 -17.06
C TYR A 281 -2.80 -17.91 -16.17
N SER A 282 -1.85 -17.05 -16.50
CA SER A 282 -0.68 -16.77 -15.67
C SER A 282 -1.12 -16.31 -14.29
N ARG A 283 -0.34 -16.60 -13.24
CA ARG A 283 -0.53 -16.04 -11.89
C ARG A 283 -1.91 -16.36 -11.30
N SER A 284 -2.48 -17.51 -11.67
CA SER A 284 -3.87 -17.85 -11.38
C SER A 284 -4.20 -17.88 -9.88
N ILE A 285 -3.27 -18.29 -9.01
CA ILE A 285 -3.49 -18.26 -7.55
C ILE A 285 -3.54 -16.81 -7.06
N SER A 286 -2.55 -15.99 -7.43
CA SER A 286 -2.45 -14.58 -7.03
C SER A 286 -3.68 -13.79 -7.49
N LYS A 287 -4.07 -13.95 -8.76
CA LYS A 287 -5.31 -13.38 -9.30
C LYS A 287 -6.54 -13.90 -8.54
N GLY A 288 -6.60 -15.19 -8.24
CA GLY A 288 -7.75 -15.80 -7.58
C GLY A 288 -8.04 -15.23 -6.19
N VAL A 289 -7.01 -15.07 -5.37
CA VAL A 289 -7.19 -14.49 -4.02
C VAL A 289 -7.41 -12.98 -4.06
N GLU A 290 -6.82 -12.27 -5.03
CA GLU A 290 -7.02 -10.82 -5.18
C GLU A 290 -8.38 -10.48 -5.79
N TYR A 291 -8.85 -11.23 -6.79
CA TYR A 291 -10.20 -11.05 -7.35
C TYR A 291 -11.26 -11.25 -6.27
N ALA A 292 -11.06 -12.20 -5.35
CA ALA A 292 -11.96 -12.36 -4.20
C ALA A 292 -12.00 -11.11 -3.30
N GLN A 293 -10.85 -10.48 -3.03
CA GLN A 293 -10.82 -9.22 -2.28
C GLN A 293 -11.44 -8.07 -3.09
N ASN A 294 -11.20 -8.01 -4.40
CA ASN A 294 -11.80 -7.00 -5.27
C ASN A 294 -13.33 -7.18 -5.38
N ASP A 295 -13.84 -8.42 -5.36
CA ASP A 295 -15.27 -8.70 -5.31
C ASP A 295 -15.89 -8.36 -3.96
N PHE A 296 -15.14 -8.53 -2.86
CA PHE A 296 -15.55 -7.99 -1.57
C PHE A 296 -15.64 -6.45 -1.61
N ALA A 297 -14.69 -5.76 -2.26
CA ALA A 297 -14.78 -4.31 -2.48
C ALA A 297 -16.01 -3.91 -3.31
N ALA A 298 -16.30 -4.65 -4.38
CA ALA A 298 -17.51 -4.47 -5.19
C ALA A 298 -18.79 -4.69 -4.38
N TYR A 299 -18.82 -5.71 -3.51
CA TYR A 299 -19.92 -5.99 -2.59
C TYR A 299 -20.16 -4.83 -1.61
N LEU A 300 -19.11 -4.27 -1.00
CA LEU A 300 -19.25 -3.15 -0.06
C LEU A 300 -19.88 -1.91 -0.72
N LEU A 301 -19.42 -1.55 -1.92
CA LEU A 301 -19.98 -0.44 -2.69
C LEU A 301 -21.42 -0.75 -3.13
N ALA A 302 -21.69 -1.96 -3.64
CA ALA A 302 -23.02 -2.36 -4.08
C ALA A 302 -24.05 -2.30 -2.94
N LYS A 303 -23.76 -2.97 -1.81
CA LYS A 303 -24.64 -3.05 -0.64
C LYS A 303 -24.99 -1.65 -0.15
N THR A 304 -24.02 -0.74 -0.08
CA THR A 304 -24.24 0.59 0.48
C THR A 304 -24.88 1.58 -0.49
N LEU A 305 -24.78 1.33 -1.80
CA LEU A 305 -25.44 2.11 -2.84
C LEU A 305 -26.81 1.54 -3.27
N GLY A 306 -27.30 0.50 -2.58
CA GLY A 306 -28.62 -0.09 -2.83
C GLY A 306 -28.68 -1.05 -4.02
N SER A 307 -27.53 -1.50 -4.53
CA SER A 307 -27.44 -2.54 -5.56
C SER A 307 -27.46 -3.93 -4.93
N LYS A 308 -28.05 -4.91 -5.62
CA LYS A 308 -28.10 -6.32 -5.20
C LYS A 308 -26.89 -7.07 -5.76
N LYS A 309 -25.74 -6.99 -5.08
CA LYS A 309 -24.60 -7.90 -5.28
C LYS A 309 -24.35 -8.64 -3.97
N ASP A 310 -24.23 -9.96 -4.04
CA ASP A 310 -23.88 -10.79 -2.87
C ASP A 310 -22.37 -10.82 -2.66
N ALA A 311 -21.95 -11.12 -1.43
CA ALA A 311 -20.54 -11.34 -1.15
C ALA A 311 -20.12 -12.70 -1.72
N GLU A 312 -19.14 -12.69 -2.63
CA GLU A 312 -18.65 -13.90 -3.27
C GLU A 312 -17.60 -14.60 -2.38
N ASN A 313 -17.60 -15.94 -2.41
CA ASN A 313 -16.69 -16.79 -1.63
C ASN A 313 -15.80 -17.66 -2.52
N ASN A 314 -15.61 -17.25 -3.78
CA ASN A 314 -14.95 -18.03 -4.84
C ASN A 314 -13.51 -18.43 -4.48
N TRP A 315 -12.82 -17.68 -3.61
CA TRP A 315 -11.49 -18.06 -3.11
C TRP A 315 -11.46 -19.46 -2.47
N LYS A 316 -12.57 -19.92 -1.89
CA LYS A 316 -12.69 -21.27 -1.32
C LYS A 316 -12.60 -22.36 -2.39
N ASN A 317 -12.98 -22.06 -3.63
CA ASN A 317 -12.87 -23.00 -4.75
C ASN A 317 -11.41 -23.25 -5.15
N PHE A 318 -10.46 -22.41 -4.72
CA PHE A 318 -9.02 -22.63 -4.92
C PHE A 318 -8.37 -23.38 -3.77
N TRP A 319 -9.07 -23.60 -2.65
CA TRP A 319 -8.44 -24.22 -1.49
C TRP A 319 -8.29 -25.73 -1.70
N ASN A 320 -7.06 -26.19 -1.89
CA ASN A 320 -6.70 -27.59 -1.98
C ASN A 320 -6.32 -28.11 -0.59
N GLU A 321 -7.25 -28.79 0.09
CA GLU A 321 -7.04 -29.40 1.41
C GLU A 321 -5.93 -30.47 1.43
N ASN A 322 -5.65 -31.08 0.26
CA ASN A 322 -4.66 -32.14 0.12
C ASN A 322 -3.26 -31.61 -0.24
N ALA A 323 -3.12 -30.32 -0.58
CA ALA A 323 -1.81 -29.73 -0.80
C ALA A 323 -1.03 -29.68 0.51
N THR A 324 0.25 -30.07 0.47
CA THR A 324 1.11 -30.12 1.65
C THR A 324 2.43 -29.39 1.43
N VAL A 325 2.93 -28.79 2.51
CA VAL A 325 4.31 -28.33 2.64
C VAL A 325 4.89 -29.04 3.86
N ASP A 326 5.92 -29.86 3.64
CA ASP A 326 6.58 -30.62 4.70
C ASP A 326 7.79 -29.84 5.22
N LEU A 327 7.73 -29.43 6.48
CA LEU A 327 8.82 -28.81 7.22
C LEU A 327 9.29 -29.72 8.36
N GLY A 328 9.14 -31.05 8.19
CA GLY A 328 9.48 -32.08 9.16
C GLY A 328 10.96 -32.10 9.55
N ASP A 329 11.86 -31.90 8.58
CA ASP A 329 13.31 -31.82 8.83
C ASP A 329 13.70 -30.66 9.77
N ALA A 330 12.80 -29.68 9.92
CA ALA A 330 12.94 -28.56 10.84
C ALA A 330 12.17 -28.72 12.16
N GLY A 331 11.53 -29.86 12.38
CA GLY A 331 10.69 -30.11 13.55
C GLY A 331 9.35 -29.36 13.54
N LEU A 332 8.94 -28.78 12.41
CA LEU A 332 7.69 -28.02 12.26
C LEU A 332 6.55 -28.87 11.67
N GLY A 333 6.89 -30.04 11.13
CA GLY A 333 5.94 -31.02 10.62
C GLY A 333 5.29 -30.63 9.30
N VAL A 334 4.22 -31.34 8.96
CA VAL A 334 3.50 -31.16 7.69
C VAL A 334 2.37 -30.16 7.86
N HIS A 335 2.38 -29.10 7.05
CA HIS A 335 1.26 -28.17 6.93
C HIS A 335 0.39 -28.58 5.73
N LYS A 336 -0.93 -28.65 5.92
CA LYS A 336 -1.90 -29.06 4.89
C LYS A 336 -2.85 -27.93 4.50
N GLY A 337 -3.35 -27.93 3.28
CA GLY A 337 -4.27 -26.90 2.81
C GLY A 337 -3.52 -25.68 2.29
N PHE A 338 -3.54 -25.51 0.97
CA PHE A 338 -3.00 -24.35 0.26
C PHE A 338 -3.88 -24.00 -0.94
N PHE A 339 -3.75 -22.79 -1.46
CA PHE A 339 -4.37 -22.43 -2.72
C PHE A 339 -3.73 -23.18 -3.88
N GLY A 340 -4.54 -23.72 -4.79
CA GLY A 340 -4.07 -24.42 -5.98
C GLY A 340 -4.84 -24.00 -7.21
N SER A 341 -4.12 -23.86 -8.33
CA SER A 341 -4.75 -23.71 -9.64
C SER A 341 -5.43 -25.01 -10.06
N LYS A 342 -6.44 -24.92 -10.92
CA LYS A 342 -7.19 -26.07 -11.42
C LYS A 342 -7.14 -26.16 -12.94
N SER A 343 -7.37 -27.36 -13.48
CA SER A 343 -7.78 -27.51 -14.89
C SER A 343 -9.21 -27.04 -15.09
N ALA A 344 -9.65 -26.89 -16.35
CA ALA A 344 -11.05 -26.60 -16.67
C ALA A 344 -12.04 -27.68 -16.17
N GLN A 345 -11.54 -28.90 -15.89
CA GLN A 345 -12.32 -30.00 -15.31
C GLN A 345 -12.33 -29.98 -13.77
N GLY A 346 -11.72 -28.98 -13.14
CA GLY A 346 -11.71 -28.80 -11.69
C GLY A 346 -10.66 -29.61 -10.94
N VAL A 347 -9.69 -30.21 -11.64
CA VAL A 347 -8.61 -31.00 -11.03
C VAL A 347 -7.46 -30.06 -10.63
N PHE A 348 -7.01 -30.13 -9.38
CA PHE A 348 -5.88 -29.34 -8.91
C PHE A 348 -4.57 -29.74 -9.59
N ASP A 349 -3.75 -28.75 -9.92
CA ASP A 349 -2.47 -28.93 -10.61
C ASP A 349 -1.44 -27.86 -10.15
N ALA A 350 -0.31 -27.72 -10.85
CA ALA A 350 0.77 -26.75 -10.62
C ALA A 350 0.28 -25.37 -10.16
N SER A 351 0.97 -24.86 -9.14
CA SER A 351 0.60 -23.63 -8.45
C SER A 351 1.30 -22.43 -9.08
N LEU A 352 0.54 -21.55 -9.72
CA LEU A 352 1.06 -20.36 -10.39
C LEU A 352 0.83 -19.11 -9.53
N THR A 353 1.87 -18.66 -8.84
CA THR A 353 1.90 -17.40 -8.08
C THR A 353 2.67 -16.30 -8.81
N TYR A 354 2.50 -15.07 -8.36
CA TYR A 354 3.23 -13.89 -8.83
C TYR A 354 4.11 -13.34 -7.71
N GLU A 355 5.43 -13.30 -7.91
CA GLU A 355 6.42 -12.66 -7.01
C GLU A 355 6.44 -13.11 -5.53
N GLY A 356 5.63 -14.08 -5.14
CA GLY A 356 5.58 -14.63 -3.79
C GLY A 356 5.37 -16.14 -3.79
N LEU A 357 5.70 -16.79 -2.68
CA LEU A 357 5.48 -18.21 -2.49
C LEU A 357 3.98 -18.51 -2.31
N ILE A 358 3.59 -19.75 -2.62
CA ILE A 358 2.26 -20.27 -2.26
C ILE A 358 1.98 -20.15 -0.75
N TRP A 359 3.03 -20.22 0.06
CA TRP A 359 2.95 -20.02 1.50
C TRP A 359 2.49 -18.61 1.86
N GLU A 360 3.10 -17.58 1.26
CA GLU A 360 2.73 -16.18 1.47
C GLU A 360 1.29 -15.92 1.01
N TYR A 361 0.95 -16.38 -0.19
CA TYR A 361 -0.40 -16.24 -0.73
C TYR A 361 -1.47 -17.01 0.07
N SER A 362 -1.09 -18.05 0.83
CA SER A 362 -2.03 -18.78 1.67
C SER A 362 -2.69 -17.90 2.74
N PHE A 363 -2.11 -16.74 3.05
CA PHE A 363 -2.65 -15.78 4.00
C PHE A 363 -3.49 -14.65 3.38
N ASN A 364 -3.58 -14.55 2.06
CA ASN A 364 -4.10 -13.38 1.34
C ASN A 364 -5.64 -13.39 1.19
N VAL A 365 -6.35 -13.56 2.31
CA VAL A 365 -7.82 -13.47 2.38
C VAL A 365 -8.23 -12.50 3.51
N PRO A 366 -7.87 -11.21 3.42
CA PRO A 366 -8.08 -10.27 4.51
C PRO A 366 -9.56 -10.05 4.84
N HIS A 367 -10.44 -10.16 3.85
CA HIS A 367 -11.89 -10.00 3.99
C HIS A 367 -12.58 -11.15 4.74
N ASP A 368 -11.97 -12.32 4.84
CA ASP A 368 -12.55 -13.49 5.52
C ASP A 368 -11.49 -14.33 6.28
N THR A 369 -10.62 -13.67 7.02
CA THR A 369 -9.53 -14.31 7.78
C THR A 369 -10.04 -15.35 8.79
N ALA A 370 -11.22 -15.16 9.37
CA ALA A 370 -11.82 -16.17 10.25
C ALA A 370 -12.11 -17.51 9.55
N ALA A 371 -12.56 -17.49 8.29
CA ALA A 371 -12.73 -18.72 7.53
C ALA A 371 -11.39 -19.38 7.19
N LEU A 372 -10.36 -18.57 6.91
CA LEU A 372 -9.02 -19.06 6.66
C LEU A 372 -8.43 -19.76 7.90
N ILE A 373 -8.61 -19.19 9.09
CA ILE A 373 -8.22 -19.82 10.36
C ILE A 373 -8.89 -21.19 10.52
N LYS A 374 -10.19 -21.31 10.19
CA LYS A 374 -10.89 -22.59 10.24
C LYS A 374 -10.30 -23.62 9.27
N LEU A 375 -9.89 -23.20 8.07
CA LEU A 375 -9.27 -24.06 7.06
C LEU A 375 -7.84 -24.49 7.42
N MET A 376 -7.15 -23.71 8.26
CA MET A 376 -5.79 -24.01 8.74
C MET A 376 -5.80 -24.63 10.15
N ASP A 377 -6.68 -25.60 10.38
CA ASP A 377 -6.81 -26.36 11.64
C ASP A 377 -7.13 -25.50 12.89
N GLY A 378 -7.92 -24.44 12.69
CA GLY A 378 -8.35 -23.54 13.75
C GLY A 378 -7.23 -22.65 14.30
N PRO A 379 -7.46 -21.92 15.40
CA PRO A 379 -6.50 -20.94 15.92
C PRO A 379 -5.12 -21.51 16.20
N ALA A 380 -5.03 -22.73 16.75
CA ALA A 380 -3.75 -23.36 17.05
C ALA A 380 -2.97 -23.79 15.80
N GLY A 381 -3.65 -24.27 14.76
CA GLY A 381 -2.99 -24.61 13.49
C GLY A 381 -2.54 -23.38 12.72
N PHE A 382 -3.38 -22.34 12.69
CA PHE A 382 -3.05 -21.05 12.11
C PHE A 382 -1.84 -20.42 12.81
N GLU A 383 -1.80 -20.44 14.14
CA GLU A 383 -0.66 -19.98 14.93
C GLU A 383 0.63 -20.72 14.58
N ARG A 384 0.59 -22.07 14.51
CA ARG A 384 1.77 -22.87 14.13
C ARG A 384 2.28 -22.52 12.72
N ARG A 385 1.36 -22.27 11.76
CA ARG A 385 1.76 -21.86 10.40
C ARG A 385 2.35 -20.45 10.39
N LEU A 386 1.79 -19.51 11.16
CA LEU A 386 2.39 -18.19 11.31
C LEU A 386 3.78 -18.29 11.96
N ASP A 387 3.94 -19.06 13.02
CA ASP A 387 5.23 -19.26 13.70
C ASP A 387 6.28 -19.79 12.72
N ALA A 388 5.93 -20.80 11.91
CA ALA A 388 6.79 -21.34 10.86
C ALA A 388 7.17 -20.31 9.78
N SER A 389 6.31 -19.32 9.53
CA SER A 389 6.55 -18.29 8.50
C SER A 389 7.80 -17.44 8.78
N PHE A 390 8.15 -17.27 10.07
CA PHE A 390 9.23 -16.37 10.49
C PHE A 390 10.54 -17.09 10.84
N ILE A 391 10.62 -18.41 10.65
CA ILE A 391 11.85 -19.17 10.88
C ILE A 391 12.72 -19.08 9.64
N GLU A 392 14.01 -18.82 9.85
CA GLU A 392 14.99 -18.63 8.78
C GLU A 392 15.44 -19.97 8.17
N GLY A 393 15.83 -19.95 6.90
CA GLY A 393 16.38 -21.12 6.19
C GLY A 393 15.38 -21.92 5.35
N PHE A 394 14.14 -21.45 5.20
CA PHE A 394 13.08 -22.14 4.45
C PHE A 394 12.76 -21.54 3.09
N SER A 395 13.37 -20.40 2.74
CA SER A 395 13.13 -19.72 1.46
C SER A 395 14.44 -19.30 0.82
N MET A 396 14.47 -19.41 -0.51
CA MET A 396 15.48 -18.82 -1.38
C MET A 396 14.96 -17.56 -2.08
N GLY A 397 13.76 -17.10 -1.72
CA GLY A 397 13.05 -15.99 -2.36
C GLY A 397 12.23 -16.40 -3.59
N ALA A 398 11.35 -15.50 -4.04
CA ALA A 398 10.45 -15.69 -5.18
C ALA A 398 10.93 -14.89 -6.41
N GLY A 399 12.13 -15.23 -6.88
CA GLY A 399 12.82 -14.53 -7.98
C GLY A 399 13.85 -13.50 -7.51
N PRO A 400 14.63 -12.90 -8.43
CA PRO A 400 15.84 -12.13 -8.10
C PRO A 400 15.58 -10.81 -7.34
N ALA A 401 14.36 -10.27 -7.40
CA ALA A 401 13.96 -9.07 -6.68
C ALA A 401 13.34 -9.36 -5.29
N ASN A 402 13.09 -10.63 -4.97
CA ASN A 402 12.29 -11.06 -3.82
C ASN A 402 13.09 -12.01 -2.91
N THR A 403 14.32 -11.63 -2.59
CA THR A 403 15.32 -12.46 -1.87
C THR A 403 15.65 -11.94 -0.46
N ALA A 404 14.81 -11.06 0.08
CA ALA A 404 15.03 -10.46 1.38
C ALA A 404 14.86 -11.51 2.50
N GLY A 405 15.95 -11.86 3.18
CA GLY A 405 15.94 -12.89 4.22
C GLY A 405 15.77 -14.31 3.66
N THR A 406 15.71 -15.29 4.56
CA THR A 406 15.61 -16.72 4.20
C THR A 406 14.40 -17.41 4.83
N ALA A 407 13.49 -16.65 5.43
CA ALA A 407 12.24 -17.16 5.99
C ALA A 407 11.15 -17.29 4.90
N LEU A 408 10.09 -18.05 5.17
CA LEU A 408 8.94 -18.13 4.24
C LEU A 408 8.18 -16.80 4.13
N PHE A 409 8.22 -15.99 5.19
CA PHE A 409 7.84 -14.58 5.16
C PHE A 409 8.90 -13.76 4.44
N ASN A 410 8.47 -12.92 3.49
CA ASN A 410 9.33 -11.99 2.77
C ASN A 410 9.12 -10.54 3.26
N PRO A 411 10.09 -9.90 3.94
CA PRO A 411 10.00 -8.51 4.38
C PRO A 411 10.09 -7.49 3.23
N GLY A 412 10.56 -7.92 2.06
CA GLY A 412 10.79 -7.08 0.89
C GLY A 412 9.74 -7.24 -0.21
N ASN A 413 8.60 -7.88 0.07
CA ASN A 413 7.49 -7.98 -0.88
C ASN A 413 6.09 -7.92 -0.22
N GLU A 414 5.15 -7.37 -0.96
CA GLU A 414 3.80 -6.94 -0.62
C GLU A 414 2.83 -8.06 -0.18
N PRO A 415 2.84 -9.28 -0.76
CA PRO A 415 1.94 -10.35 -0.34
C PRO A 415 2.08 -10.73 1.13
N SER A 416 3.25 -10.42 1.72
CA SER A 416 3.60 -10.72 3.10
C SER A 416 3.25 -9.59 4.09
N PHE A 417 2.89 -8.38 3.65
CA PHE A 417 2.78 -7.20 4.52
C PHE A 417 1.86 -7.37 5.74
N GLN A 418 0.74 -8.05 5.57
CA GLN A 418 -0.23 -8.27 6.64
C GLN A 418 0.15 -9.45 7.57
N THR A 419 0.98 -10.39 7.11
CA THR A 419 1.31 -11.65 7.80
C THR A 419 1.68 -11.48 9.28
N PRO A 420 2.58 -10.56 9.70
CA PRO A 420 2.92 -10.41 11.12
C PRO A 420 1.76 -9.91 11.98
N PHE A 421 0.74 -9.27 11.39
CA PHE A 421 -0.44 -8.78 12.11
C PHE A 421 -1.55 -9.82 12.20
N LEU A 422 -1.43 -10.97 11.53
CA LEU A 422 -2.46 -12.01 11.53
C LEU A 422 -2.62 -12.71 12.89
N TYR A 423 -1.64 -12.60 13.79
CA TYR A 423 -1.81 -13.04 15.18
C TYR A 423 -2.91 -12.26 15.91
N ASN A 424 -3.29 -11.06 15.46
CA ASN A 424 -4.40 -10.29 16.05
C ASN A 424 -5.76 -10.97 15.81
N TYR A 425 -5.85 -11.92 14.88
CA TYR A 425 -7.05 -12.74 14.67
C TYR A 425 -7.10 -13.98 15.57
N ILE A 426 -6.16 -14.13 16.52
CA ILE A 426 -6.16 -15.16 17.55
C ILE A 426 -6.15 -14.48 18.92
N ASN A 427 -7.15 -14.79 19.76
CA ASN A 427 -7.25 -14.19 21.09
C ASN A 427 -6.00 -14.43 21.94
N GLY A 428 -5.52 -13.36 22.58
CA GLY A 428 -4.38 -13.40 23.49
C GLY A 428 -3.02 -13.56 22.81
N LYS A 429 -2.92 -13.30 21.49
CA LYS A 429 -1.68 -13.49 20.72
C LYS A 429 -1.11 -12.21 20.12
N GLN A 430 -1.67 -11.03 20.42
CA GLN A 430 -1.14 -9.76 19.91
C GLN A 430 0.34 -9.52 20.27
N TYR A 431 0.84 -10.06 21.39
CA TYR A 431 2.27 -9.98 21.72
C TYR A 431 3.17 -10.57 20.63
N LYS A 432 2.72 -11.61 19.91
CA LYS A 432 3.47 -12.17 18.76
C LYS A 432 3.53 -11.20 17.60
N THR A 433 2.47 -10.43 17.33
CA THR A 433 2.52 -9.32 16.38
C THR A 433 3.62 -8.32 16.78
N VAL A 434 3.70 -7.96 18.07
CA VAL A 434 4.76 -7.07 18.58
C VAL A 434 6.15 -7.66 18.34
N GLU A 435 6.37 -8.93 18.67
CA GLU A 435 7.66 -9.61 18.45
C GLU A 435 8.06 -9.60 16.98
N LYS A 436 7.16 -10.02 16.08
CA LYS A 436 7.47 -10.14 14.65
C LYS A 436 7.69 -8.79 14.00
N THR A 437 6.82 -7.81 14.27
CA THR A 437 6.98 -6.46 13.71
C THR A 437 8.26 -5.79 14.18
N ARG A 438 8.60 -5.88 15.48
CA ARG A 438 9.87 -5.36 16.00
C ARG A 438 11.09 -6.06 15.40
N TYR A 439 11.05 -7.39 15.30
CA TYR A 439 12.11 -8.16 14.64
C TYR A 439 12.32 -7.69 13.20
N ILE A 440 11.24 -7.56 12.42
CA ILE A 440 11.32 -7.18 11.01
C ILE A 440 11.90 -5.78 10.87
N VAL A 441 11.36 -4.79 11.60
CA VAL A 441 11.84 -3.41 11.52
C VAL A 441 13.32 -3.33 11.91
N ASN A 442 13.72 -3.93 13.03
CA ASN A 442 15.10 -3.83 13.52
C ASN A 442 16.11 -4.57 12.65
N LYS A 443 15.70 -5.66 11.98
CA LYS A 443 16.60 -6.47 11.15
C LYS A 443 16.74 -5.92 9.73
N TYR A 444 15.65 -5.45 9.14
CA TYR A 444 15.57 -5.20 7.70
C TYR A 444 15.55 -3.73 7.31
N TYR A 445 15.30 -2.82 8.25
CA TYR A 445 15.29 -1.38 7.99
C TYR A 445 16.47 -0.69 8.68
N SER A 446 17.13 0.22 7.98
CA SER A 446 18.21 1.03 8.55
C SER A 446 18.35 2.37 7.82
N LEU A 447 19.24 3.23 8.32
CA LEU A 447 19.59 4.49 7.65
C LEU A 447 20.66 4.32 6.57
N ALA A 448 21.10 3.09 6.27
CA ALA A 448 22.04 2.84 5.20
C ALA A 448 21.38 3.02 3.82
N ARG A 449 22.20 3.16 2.77
CA ARG A 449 21.70 3.19 1.38
C ARG A 449 20.98 1.90 0.99
N SER A 450 21.34 0.77 1.60
CA SER A 450 20.67 -0.53 1.50
C SER A 450 19.60 -0.76 2.57
N GLY A 451 19.15 0.29 3.26
CA GLY A 451 18.28 0.21 4.43
C GLY A 451 16.80 -0.08 4.17
N ILE A 452 16.45 -0.57 2.97
CA ILE A 452 15.10 -1.02 2.61
C ILE A 452 15.20 -2.47 2.10
N PRO A 453 14.40 -3.42 2.60
CA PRO A 453 14.57 -4.85 2.32
C PRO A 453 14.28 -5.27 0.88
N GLY A 454 13.52 -4.49 0.14
CA GLY A 454 13.14 -4.78 -1.23
C GLY A 454 12.76 -3.50 -1.95
N ASN A 455 12.16 -3.65 -3.11
CA ASN A 455 11.57 -2.58 -3.90
C ASN A 455 10.72 -1.63 -3.03
N GLN A 456 10.86 -0.32 -3.21
CA GLN A 456 10.11 0.64 -2.40
C GLN A 456 8.65 0.81 -2.86
N ASP A 457 8.35 0.40 -4.09
CA ASP A 457 7.06 0.39 -4.78
C ASP A 457 6.18 1.62 -4.51
N ALA A 458 6.71 2.79 -4.90
CA ALA A 458 6.09 4.11 -4.79
C ALA A 458 5.63 4.53 -3.38
N GLY A 459 6.07 3.86 -2.31
CA GLY A 459 5.64 4.18 -0.95
C GLY A 459 5.31 2.96 -0.09
N ALA A 460 5.10 1.81 -0.70
CA ALA A 460 4.58 0.61 -0.03
C ALA A 460 5.42 0.23 1.20
N MET A 461 6.72 -0.07 1.02
CA MET A 461 7.63 -0.39 2.13
C MET A 461 7.75 0.74 3.17
N ALA A 462 7.86 1.99 2.70
CA ALA A 462 8.04 3.13 3.58
C ALA A 462 6.80 3.37 4.47
N THR A 463 5.61 3.22 3.91
CA THR A 463 4.36 3.34 4.67
C THR A 463 4.11 2.13 5.54
N TRP A 464 4.51 0.92 5.13
CA TRP A 464 4.53 -0.25 6.00
C TRP A 464 5.39 0.02 7.26
N LEU A 465 6.60 0.58 7.09
CA LEU A 465 7.44 1.00 8.21
C LEU A 465 6.74 2.05 9.09
N LEU A 466 6.16 3.10 8.50
CA LEU A 466 5.47 4.15 9.26
C LEU A 466 4.32 3.59 10.10
N TRP A 467 3.53 2.67 9.55
CA TRP A 467 2.49 1.94 10.28
C TRP A 467 3.04 1.21 11.50
N ASN A 468 4.12 0.45 11.32
CA ASN A 468 4.81 -0.24 12.42
C ASN A 468 5.35 0.72 13.49
N LEU A 469 5.93 1.85 13.08
CA LEU A 469 6.43 2.87 14.02
C LEU A 469 5.31 3.48 14.89
N LEU A 470 4.11 3.61 14.32
CA LEU A 470 2.91 4.05 15.03
C LEU A 470 2.27 2.94 15.88
N GLY A 471 2.64 1.68 15.66
CA GLY A 471 2.03 0.52 16.32
C GLY A 471 0.66 0.15 15.75
N LEU A 472 0.40 0.47 14.48
CA LEU A 472 -0.90 0.28 13.81
C LEU A 472 -0.71 -0.35 12.43
N TYR A 473 -1.69 -1.09 11.90
CA TYR A 473 -1.68 -1.56 10.50
C TYR A 473 -3.09 -1.60 9.90
N PRO A 474 -3.32 -1.04 8.70
CA PRO A 474 -4.65 -0.99 8.10
C PRO A 474 -5.05 -2.33 7.47
N VAL A 475 -6.33 -2.71 7.57
CA VAL A 475 -6.90 -3.77 6.72
C VAL A 475 -7.72 -3.09 5.63
N THR A 476 -7.21 -3.05 4.40
CA THR A 476 -7.88 -2.34 3.30
C THR A 476 -9.24 -2.96 2.97
N SER A 477 -10.21 -2.10 2.66
CA SER A 477 -11.63 -2.42 2.49
C SER A 477 -12.33 -2.75 3.81
N GLN A 478 -11.69 -2.49 4.95
CA GLN A 478 -12.31 -2.62 6.27
C GLN A 478 -12.01 -1.41 7.15
N PRO A 479 -12.96 -0.94 7.97
CA PRO A 479 -12.77 0.24 8.80
C PRO A 479 -11.98 -0.07 10.09
N VAL A 480 -10.97 -0.94 10.02
CA VAL A 480 -10.15 -1.37 11.17
C VAL A 480 -8.66 -1.13 10.96
N TYR A 481 -7.96 -0.88 12.08
CA TYR A 481 -6.51 -0.88 12.18
C TYR A 481 -6.08 -1.89 13.25
N LEU A 482 -5.24 -2.86 12.88
CA LEU A 482 -4.68 -3.86 13.78
C LEU A 482 -3.59 -3.23 14.66
N LEU A 483 -3.53 -3.62 15.93
CA LEU A 483 -2.60 -3.09 16.92
C LEU A 483 -1.30 -3.92 17.00
N SER A 484 -0.16 -3.23 16.95
CA SER A 484 1.14 -3.72 17.43
C SER A 484 1.54 -2.90 18.67
N ALA A 485 2.83 -2.57 18.84
CA ALA A 485 3.34 -1.63 19.81
C ALA A 485 4.02 -0.46 19.10
N PRO A 486 3.87 0.79 19.57
CA PRO A 486 4.58 1.92 18.99
C PRO A 486 6.10 1.81 19.23
N PHE A 487 6.87 2.50 18.40
CA PHE A 487 8.32 2.65 18.56
C PHE A 487 8.73 3.90 19.36
N PHE A 488 7.76 4.76 19.67
CA PHE A 488 7.98 6.01 20.39
C PHE A 488 7.12 6.09 21.64
N LYS A 489 7.66 6.67 22.72
CA LYS A 489 6.91 6.95 23.96
C LYS A 489 5.74 7.90 23.73
N ALA A 490 5.88 8.83 22.79
CA ALA A 490 4.83 9.74 22.40
C ALA A 490 5.00 10.13 20.92
N VAL A 491 3.91 10.07 20.16
CA VAL A 491 3.85 10.61 18.80
C VAL A 491 2.50 11.27 18.58
N ASP A 492 2.53 12.44 17.94
CA ASP A 492 1.35 13.20 17.54
C ASP A 492 1.23 13.14 16.03
N VAL A 493 0.23 12.43 15.54
CA VAL A 493 -0.05 12.31 14.11
C VAL A 493 -1.15 13.28 13.77
N ARG A 494 -0.85 14.25 12.90
CA ARG A 494 -1.91 15.09 12.32
C ARG A 494 -2.70 14.25 11.33
N ILE A 495 -3.99 14.12 11.58
CA ILE A 495 -4.91 13.36 10.73
C ILE A 495 -5.95 14.30 10.13
N GLY A 496 -6.44 13.97 8.94
CA GLY A 496 -7.55 14.69 8.34
C GLY A 496 -8.88 14.17 8.86
N THR A 497 -9.90 15.02 8.91
CA THR A 497 -11.27 14.60 9.24
C THR A 497 -11.96 14.03 8.00
N GLY A 498 -12.92 13.11 8.18
CA GLY A 498 -13.67 12.47 7.08
C GLY A 498 -14.48 13.43 6.19
N ASP A 499 -14.67 14.68 6.60
CA ASP A 499 -15.12 15.78 5.73
C ASP A 499 -13.98 16.81 5.56
N PRO A 500 -13.41 16.95 4.35
CA PRO A 500 -12.34 17.91 4.06
C PRO A 500 -12.78 19.38 4.18
N THR A 501 -14.09 19.63 4.27
CA THR A 501 -14.70 20.97 4.38
C THR A 501 -15.12 21.34 5.80
N SER A 502 -15.05 20.40 6.74
CA SER A 502 -15.45 20.62 8.14
C SER A 502 -14.61 21.71 8.81
N ALA A 503 -15.23 22.50 9.70
CA ALA A 503 -14.52 23.41 10.59
C ALA A 503 -13.48 22.70 11.48
N SER A 504 -13.73 21.43 11.83
CA SER A 504 -12.75 20.59 12.56
C SER A 504 -11.55 20.17 11.69
N HIS A 505 -11.69 20.13 10.36
CA HIS A 505 -10.57 19.94 9.43
C HIS A 505 -9.64 21.17 9.41
N GLN A 506 -10.20 22.35 9.64
CA GLN A 506 -9.46 23.61 9.74
C GLN A 506 -8.74 23.73 11.09
N SER A 507 -9.25 23.09 12.15
CA SER A 507 -8.49 22.87 13.37
C SER A 507 -7.48 21.73 13.19
N LYS A 508 -6.24 21.88 13.64
CA LYS A 508 -5.25 20.80 13.58
C LYS A 508 -5.74 19.62 14.44
N THR A 509 -6.31 18.60 13.81
CA THR A 509 -6.78 17.38 14.48
C THR A 509 -5.61 16.40 14.64
N TYR A 510 -5.45 15.84 15.83
CA TYR A 510 -4.34 14.95 16.16
C TYR A 510 -4.83 13.65 16.78
N LEU A 511 -4.32 12.54 16.25
CA LEU A 511 -4.25 11.28 16.99
C LEU A 511 -2.97 11.29 17.81
N ARG A 512 -3.12 11.21 19.14
CA ARG A 512 -2.01 11.19 20.09
C ARG A 512 -1.78 9.76 20.53
N ILE A 513 -0.66 9.17 20.12
CA ILE A 513 -0.27 7.82 20.56
C ILE A 513 0.69 7.98 21.73
N ARG A 514 0.42 7.26 22.82
CA ARG A 514 1.16 7.37 24.09
C ARG A 514 1.53 5.99 24.61
N ALA A 515 2.80 5.83 24.97
CA ALA A 515 3.37 4.63 25.58
C ALA A 515 4.48 5.06 26.54
N PRO A 516 4.16 5.75 27.66
CA PRO A 516 5.16 6.39 28.51
C PRO A 516 6.19 5.41 29.09
N ASP A 517 5.75 4.18 29.34
CA ASP A 517 6.56 3.09 29.90
C ASP A 517 7.40 2.34 28.85
N LEU A 518 7.32 2.72 27.57
CA LEU A 518 8.07 2.05 26.50
C LEU A 518 9.58 2.25 26.66
N ASP A 519 10.32 1.17 26.87
CA ASP A 519 11.77 1.14 26.74
C ASP A 519 12.25 -0.26 26.28
N ALA A 520 13.57 -0.48 26.29
CA ALA A 520 14.16 -1.74 25.87
C ALA A 520 13.76 -2.94 26.75
N ASN A 521 13.40 -2.71 28.01
CA ASN A 521 12.96 -3.73 28.96
C ASN A 521 11.45 -3.88 29.00
N HIS A 522 10.68 -2.95 28.41
CA HIS A 522 9.21 -2.97 28.40
C HIS A 522 8.65 -2.93 26.97
N PRO A 523 8.92 -3.95 26.12
CA PRO A 523 8.53 -3.89 24.71
C PRO A 523 7.07 -4.33 24.46
N TYR A 524 6.43 -5.01 25.41
CA TYR A 524 5.13 -5.67 25.22
C TYR A 524 3.95 -4.84 25.71
N VAL A 525 2.85 -4.89 24.97
CA VAL A 525 1.60 -4.24 25.36
C VAL A 525 0.91 -5.06 26.45
N GLN A 526 0.51 -4.40 27.53
CA GLN A 526 -0.23 -4.98 28.67
C GLN A 526 -1.71 -4.57 28.66
N GLY A 527 -2.06 -3.53 27.91
CA GLY A 527 -3.41 -3.03 27.77
C GLY A 527 -3.45 -1.74 26.96
N VAL A 528 -4.61 -1.43 26.40
CA VAL A 528 -4.82 -0.26 25.56
C VAL A 528 -6.06 0.52 25.99
N LYS A 529 -5.98 1.84 25.95
CA LYS A 529 -7.13 2.74 26.12
C LYS A 529 -7.31 3.63 24.89
N ILE A 530 -8.56 3.85 24.52
CA ILE A 530 -8.94 4.87 23.53
C ILE A 530 -9.72 5.95 24.27
N ASN A 531 -9.22 7.19 24.24
CA ASN A 531 -9.85 8.33 24.89
C ASN A 531 -10.19 8.03 26.37
N GLY A 532 -9.25 7.41 27.09
CA GLY A 532 -9.37 7.02 28.50
C GLY A 532 -10.19 5.75 28.77
N LYS A 533 -10.86 5.16 27.76
CA LYS A 533 -11.66 3.94 27.91
C LYS A 533 -10.82 2.70 27.58
N PRO A 534 -10.69 1.72 28.49
CA PRO A 534 -9.97 0.48 28.19
C PRO A 534 -10.68 -0.32 27.11
N ILE A 535 -9.89 -0.93 26.24
CA ILE A 535 -10.32 -1.92 25.26
C ILE A 535 -9.59 -3.24 25.51
N ASN A 536 -10.21 -4.35 25.15
CA ASN A 536 -9.63 -5.70 25.26
C ASN A 536 -9.52 -6.39 23.89
N ARG A 537 -9.58 -5.62 22.80
CA ARG A 537 -9.45 -6.11 21.42
C ARG A 537 -8.15 -5.57 20.80
N SER A 538 -7.53 -6.36 19.93
CA SER A 538 -6.26 -6.07 19.28
C SER A 538 -6.39 -5.22 18.00
N PHE A 539 -7.46 -4.44 17.90
CA PHE A 539 -7.72 -3.54 16.77
C PHE A 539 -8.54 -2.33 17.20
N ILE A 540 -8.54 -1.28 16.40
CA ILE A 540 -9.36 -0.08 16.58
C ILE A 540 -10.18 0.20 15.32
N TRP A 541 -11.36 0.79 15.49
CA TRP A 541 -12.21 1.22 14.39
C TRP A 541 -11.76 2.60 13.89
N HIS A 542 -11.95 2.86 12.60
CA HIS A 542 -11.62 4.16 11.99
C HIS A 542 -12.38 5.32 12.64
N ASP A 543 -13.67 5.14 12.91
CA ASP A 543 -14.53 6.16 13.52
C ASP A 543 -14.10 6.56 14.95
N GLU A 544 -13.34 5.70 15.64
CA GLU A 544 -12.84 5.99 16.98
C GLU A 544 -11.67 6.98 16.98
N ILE A 545 -10.96 7.09 15.85
CA ILE A 545 -9.74 7.90 15.75
C ILE A 545 -9.84 9.07 14.79
N ILE A 546 -10.74 9.04 13.79
CA ILE A 546 -10.74 10.02 12.69
C ILE A 546 -10.99 11.48 13.14
N ASN A 547 -11.60 11.67 14.31
CA ASN A 547 -11.82 12.98 14.93
C ASN A 547 -10.69 13.39 15.89
N GLY A 548 -9.56 12.67 15.85
CA GLY A 548 -8.47 12.80 16.79
C GLY A 548 -8.77 12.09 18.10
N GLY A 549 -7.88 12.28 19.09
CA GLY A 549 -8.02 11.65 20.40
C GLY A 549 -6.70 11.15 20.93
N VAL A 550 -6.78 10.25 21.91
CA VAL A 550 -5.60 9.62 22.53
C VAL A 550 -5.74 8.10 22.48
N LEU A 551 -4.71 7.45 21.95
CA LEU A 551 -4.51 6.01 22.01
C LEU A 551 -3.35 5.74 22.98
N GLU A 552 -3.66 5.17 24.13
CA GLU A 552 -2.70 4.95 25.22
C GLU A 552 -2.38 3.47 25.37
N PHE A 553 -1.11 3.12 25.33
CA PHE A 553 -0.58 1.78 25.53
C PHE A 553 0.09 1.71 26.91
N THR A 554 -0.33 0.74 27.70
CA THR A 554 0.43 0.30 28.89
C THR A 554 1.48 -0.70 28.43
N MET A 555 2.75 -0.42 28.71
CA MET A 555 3.87 -1.30 28.32
C MET A 555 4.37 -2.11 29.51
N GLY A 556 4.96 -3.28 29.24
CA GLY A 556 5.46 -4.19 30.27
C GLY A 556 6.56 -5.11 29.76
N PRO A 557 7.27 -5.79 30.67
CA PRO A 557 8.45 -6.57 30.33
C PRO A 557 8.13 -7.97 29.78
N GLU A 558 6.96 -8.49 30.08
CA GLU A 558 6.55 -9.85 29.72
C GLU A 558 5.45 -9.86 28.66
N ALA A 559 5.46 -10.88 27.82
CA ALA A 559 4.38 -11.16 26.89
C ALA A 559 3.10 -11.55 27.66
N VAL A 560 1.99 -10.85 27.38
CA VAL A 560 0.69 -11.15 27.98
C VAL A 560 -0.42 -11.19 26.92
N GLY A 561 -1.40 -12.06 27.11
CA GLY A 561 -2.60 -12.12 26.29
C GLY A 561 -3.66 -11.14 26.78
N TRP A 562 -3.41 -9.83 26.68
CA TRP A 562 -4.36 -8.80 27.11
C TRP A 562 -5.59 -8.69 26.19
N ASP A 563 -5.44 -9.10 24.93
CA ASP A 563 -6.41 -9.01 23.84
C ASP A 563 -7.34 -10.24 23.77
N SER A 564 -8.20 -10.41 24.77
CA SER A 564 -9.15 -11.54 24.87
C SER A 564 -10.57 -11.23 24.37
N GLY A 565 -10.80 -10.03 23.85
CA GLY A 565 -12.10 -9.50 23.45
C GLY A 565 -12.53 -9.89 22.03
N GLU A 566 -13.18 -8.94 21.36
CA GLU A 566 -13.63 -9.09 19.97
C GLU A 566 -12.41 -9.26 19.03
N LEU A 567 -12.53 -10.20 18.09
CA LEU A 567 -11.55 -10.38 17.00
C LEU A 567 -11.85 -9.41 15.85
N PRO A 568 -10.85 -9.06 15.02
CA PRO A 568 -11.11 -8.22 13.85
C PRO A 568 -12.17 -8.86 12.93
N PRO A 569 -12.99 -8.05 12.24
CA PRO A 569 -14.12 -8.54 11.47
C PRO A 569 -13.69 -9.47 10.32
N SER A 570 -14.57 -10.38 9.96
CA SER A 570 -14.44 -11.27 8.81
C SER A 570 -15.82 -11.55 8.24
N LEU A 571 -15.91 -11.76 6.93
CA LEU A 571 -17.18 -11.99 6.25
C LEU A 571 -17.97 -13.17 6.87
N SER A 572 -17.30 -14.28 7.16
CA SER A 572 -17.92 -15.49 7.70
C SER A 572 -18.40 -15.39 9.15
N THR A 573 -17.90 -14.42 9.92
CA THR A 573 -18.31 -14.19 11.32
C THR A 573 -19.34 -13.06 11.46
N GLY A 574 -19.81 -12.52 10.33
CA GLY A 574 -20.80 -11.47 10.26
C GLY A 574 -20.16 -10.12 9.96
N TRP A 575 -20.20 -9.71 8.69
CA TRP A 575 -19.92 -8.34 8.28
C TRP A 575 -21.15 -7.45 8.52
N LYS A 576 -21.07 -6.54 9.49
CA LYS A 576 -22.18 -5.62 9.80
C LYS A 576 -22.29 -4.54 8.73
#